data_AF-A0A1A8LBJ8-F1
#
_entry.id   AF-A0A1A8LBJ8-F1
#
_cell.length_a   1.000
_cell.length_b   1.000
_cell.length_c   1.000
_cell.angle_alpha   90.00
_cell.angle_beta   90.00
_cell.angle_gamma   90.00
#
_symmetry.space_group_name_H-M   'P 1'
#
loop_
_entity.id
_entity.type
_entity.pdbx_description
1 polymer ?
#
loop_
_entity_poly.entity_id
_entity_poly.type
_entity_poly.pdbx_seq_one_letter_code
_entity_poly.pdbx_strand_id
1 'polypeptide(L)' 'EIPCKICNKTYIGETGRQLNTRTIEHRKECEKEANRKHTRAAKEEAESTIKKSAVTDHCLRENHVMDWDNTRIINTKQ' A
#
# COMPACT_ATOMS: atom_id res chain seq x y z
N GLU A 1 -11.55 1.22 -3.83
CA GLU A 1 -11.14 0.31 -2.74
C GLU A 1 -10.05 -0.64 -3.23
N ILE A 2 -9.22 -1.09 -2.29
CA ILE A 2 -8.13 -2.06 -2.50
C ILE A 2 -8.20 -3.06 -1.33
N PRO A 3 -8.70 -4.29 -1.53
CA PRO A 3 -8.77 -5.29 -0.46
C PRO A 3 -7.39 -5.89 -0.14
N CYS A 4 -7.21 -6.43 1.07
CA CYS A 4 -6.03 -7.23 1.43
C CYS A 4 -6.26 -8.71 1.12
N LYS A 5 -5.24 -9.44 0.60
CA LYS A 5 -5.37 -10.90 0.34
C LYS A 5 -5.28 -11.76 1.60
N ILE A 6 -4.71 -11.22 2.69
CA ILE A 6 -4.41 -11.99 3.90
C ILE A 6 -5.42 -11.71 5.04
N CYS A 7 -5.93 -10.48 5.13
CA CYS A 7 -6.86 -10.10 6.20
C CYS A 7 -8.09 -9.38 5.66
N ASN A 8 -9.17 -9.32 6.45
CA ASN A 8 -10.44 -8.73 6.04
C ASN A 8 -10.46 -7.18 6.06
N LYS A 9 -9.29 -6.55 5.91
CA LYS A 9 -9.15 -5.09 5.85
C LYS A 9 -9.18 -4.64 4.39
N THR A 10 -9.89 -3.55 4.12
CA THR A 10 -9.97 -2.94 2.79
C THR A 10 -9.54 -1.48 2.86
N TYR A 11 -8.62 -1.09 1.99
CA TYR A 11 -8.17 0.29 1.89
C TYR A 11 -9.07 1.10 0.95
N ILE A 12 -9.47 2.28 1.42
CA ILE A 12 -10.22 3.25 0.63
C ILE A 12 -9.42 4.56 0.62
N GLY A 13 -9.14 5.07 -0.57
CA GLY A 13 -8.44 6.34 -0.77
C GLY A 13 -8.91 7.02 -2.04
N GLU A 14 -8.78 8.34 -2.08
CA GLU A 14 -9.06 9.12 -3.29
C GLU A 14 -7.88 9.10 -4.26
N THR A 15 -8.18 9.16 -5.55
CA THR A 15 -7.18 9.31 -6.60
C THR A 15 -7.73 10.18 -7.73
N GLY A 16 -6.98 11.21 -8.09
CA GLY A 16 -7.22 11.98 -9.33
C GLY A 16 -6.61 11.32 -10.57
N ARG A 17 -5.70 10.36 -10.38
CA ARG A 17 -5.12 9.54 -11.46
C ARG A 17 -6.00 8.32 -11.73
N GLN A 18 -5.86 7.75 -12.93
CA GLN A 18 -6.47 6.46 -13.28
C GLN A 18 -6.14 5.38 -12.24
N LEU A 19 -7.14 4.58 -11.86
CA LEU A 19 -7.01 3.53 -10.83
C LEU A 19 -5.80 2.63 -11.10
N ASN A 20 -5.68 2.11 -12.33
CA ASN A 20 -4.59 1.21 -12.71
C ASN A 20 -3.20 1.82 -12.42
N THR A 21 -2.99 3.08 -12.81
CA THR A 21 -1.75 3.80 -12.54
C THR A 21 -1.47 3.89 -11.05
N ARG A 22 -2.49 4.29 -10.27
CA ARG A 22 -2.37 4.43 -8.82
C ARG A 22 -2.07 3.09 -8.12
N THR A 23 -2.71 2.01 -8.57
CA THR A 23 -2.49 0.65 -8.07
C THR A 23 -1.06 0.19 -8.35
N ILE A 24 -0.54 0.44 -9.55
CA ILE A 24 0.85 0.10 -9.92
C ILE A 24 1.86 0.89 -9.08
N GLU A 25 1.61 2.18 -8.85
CA GLU A 25 2.46 3.02 -7.99
C GLU A 25 2.55 2.45 -6.57
N HIS A 26 1.41 2.14 -5.95
CA HIS A 26 1.38 1.55 -4.62
C HIS A 26 2.05 0.19 -4.56
N ARG A 27 1.83 -0.68 -5.56
CA ARG A 27 2.49 -1.99 -5.63
C ARG A 27 4.01 -1.84 -5.64
N LYS A 28 4.53 -0.98 -6.52
CA LYS A 28 5.97 -0.72 -6.62
C LYS A 28 6.55 -0.16 -5.31
N GLU A 29 5.84 0.72 -4.61
CA GLU A 29 6.29 1.23 -3.31
C GLU A 29 6.35 0.12 -2.25
N CYS A 30 5.35 -0.76 -2.21
CA CYS A 30 5.35 -1.91 -1.30
C CYS A 30 6.51 -2.86 -1.59
N GLU A 31 6.73 -3.21 -2.86
CA GLU A 31 7.84 -4.08 -3.28
C GLU A 31 9.21 -3.47 -2.95
N LYS A 32 9.37 -2.16 -3.21
CA LYS A 32 10.62 -1.44 -2.94
C LYS A 32 10.95 -1.42 -1.46
N GLU A 33 9.97 -1.10 -0.61
CA GLU A 33 10.18 -1.03 0.83
C GLU A 33 10.34 -2.42 1.44
N ALA A 34 9.63 -3.44 0.94
CA ALA A 34 9.78 -4.83 1.40
C ALA A 34 11.16 -5.41 1.03
N ASN A 35 11.71 -5.05 -0.15
CA ASN A 35 13.03 -5.49 -0.60
C ASN A 35 14.18 -4.70 0.05
N ARG A 36 13.89 -3.55 0.66
CA ARG A 36 14.92 -2.69 1.24
C ARG A 36 15.62 -3.42 2.39
N LYS A 37 16.91 -3.72 2.21
CA LYS A 37 17.75 -4.26 3.28
C LYS A 37 17.98 -3.17 4.33
N HIS A 38 17.22 -3.21 5.41
CA HIS A 38 17.43 -2.31 6.53
C HIS A 38 18.56 -2.84 7.42
N THR A 39 19.56 -2.00 7.70
CA THR A 39 20.36 -2.15 8.91
C THR A 39 19.47 -1.89 10.13
N ARG A 40 19.86 -2.36 11.33
CA ARG A 40 19.04 -2.22 12.55
C ARG A 40 18.52 -0.79 12.77
N ALA A 41 19.41 0.20 12.69
CA ALA A 41 19.05 1.62 12.81
C ALA A 41 18.11 2.12 11.70
N ALA A 42 18.33 1.68 10.45
CA ALA A 42 17.47 2.05 9.33
C ALA A 42 16.06 1.43 9.43
N LYS A 43 15.89 0.32 10.15
CA LYS A 43 14.58 -0.28 10.41
C LYS A 43 13.79 0.57 11.40
N GLU A 44 14.42 0.97 12.50
CA GLU A 44 13.82 1.83 13.53
C GLU A 44 13.36 3.17 12.93
N GLU A 45 14.20 3.82 12.13
CA GLU A 45 13.86 5.04 11.39
C GLU A 45 12.66 4.81 10.43
N ALA A 46 12.67 3.69 9.69
CA ALA A 46 11.62 3.38 8.74
C ALA A 46 10.27 3.07 9.41
N GLU A 47 10.27 2.53 10.62
CA GLU A 47 9.09 2.24 11.43
C GLU A 47 8.53 3.50 12.10
N SER A 48 9.41 4.44 12.45
CA SER A 48 9.07 5.75 13.01
C SER A 48 8.62 6.78 11.96
N THR A 49 8.91 6.55 10.67
CA THR A 49 8.51 7.46 9.60
C THR A 49 7.10 7.16 9.12
N ILE A 50 6.23 8.17 9.06
CA ILE A 50 4.90 8.06 8.44
C ILE A 50 5.08 7.67 6.96
N LYS A 51 4.57 6.49 6.59
CA LYS A 51 4.63 6.03 5.20
C LYS A 51 3.74 6.88 4.30
N LYS A 52 4.15 7.00 3.04
CA LYS A 52 3.45 7.82 2.03
C LYS A 52 2.01 7.39 1.76
N SER A 53 1.68 6.13 2.02
CA SER A 53 0.32 5.62 1.86
C SER A 53 -0.01 4.58 2.93
N ALA A 54 -1.27 4.53 3.34
CA ALA A 54 -1.74 3.51 4.29
C ALA A 54 -1.68 2.09 3.69
N VAL A 55 -1.72 1.96 2.36
CA VAL A 55 -1.50 0.68 1.68
C VAL A 55 -0.08 0.18 1.94
N THR A 56 0.92 1.03 1.73
CA THR A 56 2.32 0.69 1.96
C THR A 56 2.58 0.41 3.44
N ASP A 57 1.98 1.19 4.33
CA ASP A 57 2.08 0.95 5.77
C ASP A 57 1.54 -0.43 6.16
N HIS A 58 0.34 -0.78 5.69
CA HIS A 58 -0.29 -2.08 5.93
C HIS A 58 0.57 -3.23 5.38
N CYS A 59 1.08 -3.10 4.15
CA CYS A 59 1.90 -4.14 3.53
C CYS A 59 3.17 -4.41 4.33
N LEU A 60 3.81 -3.37 4.87
CA LEU A 60 5.09 -3.51 5.57
C LEU A 60 4.94 -3.94 7.02
N ARG A 61 4.02 -3.31 7.77
CA ARG A 61 3.85 -3.60 9.20
C ARG A 61 3.28 -4.99 9.43
N GLU A 62 2.32 -5.38 8.61
CA GLU A 62 1.63 -6.67 8.75
C GLU A 62 2.30 -7.74 7.86
N ASN A 63 3.30 -7.37 7.05
CA ASN A 63 3.90 -8.24 6.03
C ASN A 63 2.84 -8.88 5.11
N HIS A 64 1.84 -8.08 4.72
CA HIS A 64 0.70 -8.49 3.92
C HIS A 64 0.83 -8.07 2.45
N VAL A 65 0.10 -8.77 1.59
CA VAL A 65 -0.04 -8.42 0.17
C VAL A 65 -1.47 -7.97 -0.13
N MET A 66 -1.60 -6.84 -0.83
CA MET A 66 -2.90 -6.37 -1.28
C MET A 66 -3.41 -7.17 -2.47
N ASP A 67 -4.73 -7.20 -2.60
CA ASP A 67 -5.40 -7.71 -3.78
C ASP A 67 -5.47 -6.64 -4.87
N TRP A 68 -4.40 -6.57 -5.65
CA TRP A 68 -4.29 -5.66 -6.77
C TRP A 68 -5.27 -5.97 -7.91
N ASP A 69 -5.69 -7.23 -8.04
CA ASP A 69 -6.58 -7.72 -9.10
C ASP A 69 -8.04 -7.35 -8.80
N ASN A 70 -8.45 -7.42 -7.53
CA ASN A 70 -9.79 -7.04 -7.06
C ASN A 70 -9.90 -5.55 -6.65
N THR A 71 -9.10 -4.67 -7.25
CA THR A 71 -9.22 -3.22 -7.03
C THR A 71 -10.35 -2.61 -7.86
N ARG A 72 -11.16 -1.74 -7.25
CA ARG A 72 -12.27 -1.06 -7.97
C ARG A 72 -12.51 0.36 -7.49
N ILE A 73 -13.09 1.19 -8.34
CA ILE A 73 -13.64 2.49 -7.94
C ILE A 73 -15.01 2.25 -7.28
N ILE A 74 -15.16 2.69 -6.04
CA ILE A 74 -16.42 2.54 -5.27
C ILE A 74 -17.25 3.82 -5.25
N ASN A 75 -16.66 4.95 -5.61
CA ASN A 75 -17.33 6.24 -5.69
C ASN A 75 -16.65 7.08 -6.77
N THR A 76 -17.44 7.50 -7.76
CA THR A 76 -17.09 8.57 -8.69
C THR A 76 -17.95 9.75 -8.30
N LYS A 77 -17.36 10.85 -7.82
CA LYS A 77 -18.11 12.10 -7.69
C LYS A 77 -18.60 12.46 -9.10
N GLN A 78 -19.91 12.30 -9.34
CA GLN A 78 -20.60 12.84 -10.50
C GLN A 78 -20.72 14.36 -10.37
#